data_AF-A0A950W2A9-F1
#
_entry.id   AF-A0A950W2A9-F1
#
_cell.length_a   1.000
_cell.length_b   1.000
_cell.length_c   1.000
_cell.angle_alpha   90.00
_cell.angle_beta   90.00
_cell.angle_gamma   90.00
#
_symmetry.space_group_name_H-M   'P 1'
#
loop_
_entity.id
_entity.type
_entity.pdbx_description
1 polymer ?
#
loop_
_entity_poly.entity_id
_entity_poly.type
_entity_poly.pdbx_seq_one_letter_code
_entity_poly.pdbx_strand_id
1 'polypeptide(L)'
;MLASFAALVVFAIAVHPERRDLPKRHRIVALIGVIVAAGGLGASQPHGIWAVGLYYAVIVAALQLDRRTAWLIFTAAVTPFLAGYLIKGQVAGAGTFMSGILPWFLAMRLLRYVSDQRNELQASREAESGAAAAAERGRLAREMHDVLAHSLSALALQLETTRLLARDRGADEEITQAIDRAHHLAASGLDEARRAIAAQRGEELPGPERIGALADAFKSRADSRLPSWCAASPASSGPRRGWRCTAPRRRR
;
A
#
# COMPACT_ATOMS: atom_id res chain seq x y z
N MET A 1 21.42 35.12 -26.66
CA MET A 1 21.90 34.01 -25.80
C MET A 1 21.07 33.86 -24.53
N LEU A 2 20.93 34.90 -23.69
CA LEU A 2 20.16 34.84 -22.44
C LEU A 2 18.65 34.56 -22.62
N ALA A 3 18.00 35.12 -23.65
CA ALA A 3 16.57 34.93 -23.89
C ALA A 3 16.21 33.48 -24.28
N SER A 4 17.04 32.84 -25.13
CA SER A 4 16.86 31.43 -25.52
C SER A 4 17.14 30.47 -24.36
N PHE A 5 18.10 30.81 -23.50
CA PHE A 5 18.38 30.07 -22.26
C PHE A 5 17.23 30.19 -21.26
N ALA A 6 16.72 31.41 -21.04
CA ALA A 6 15.57 31.66 -20.18
C ALA A 6 14.32 30.91 -20.68
N ALA A 7 14.07 30.86 -21.99
CA ALA A 7 12.95 30.11 -22.55
C ALA A 7 13.07 28.59 -22.31
N LEU A 8 14.26 28.01 -22.44
CA LEU A 8 14.51 26.59 -22.22
C LEU A 8 14.40 26.23 -20.74
N VAL A 9 14.90 27.09 -19.85
CA VAL A 9 14.81 26.93 -18.39
C VAL A 9 13.37 27.12 -17.91
N VAL A 10 12.65 28.13 -18.38
CA VAL A 10 11.23 28.34 -18.06
C VAL A 10 10.37 27.17 -18.56
N PHE A 11 10.66 26.63 -19.75
CA PHE A 11 9.96 25.45 -20.25
C PHE A 11 10.32 24.17 -19.48
N ALA A 12 11.58 23.99 -19.09
CA ALA A 12 12.01 22.87 -18.23
C ALA A 12 11.39 22.95 -16.81
N ILE A 13 11.26 24.14 -16.25
CA ILE A 13 10.59 24.39 -14.96
C ILE A 13 9.06 24.24 -15.11
N ALA A 14 8.47 24.59 -16.25
CA ALA A 14 7.04 24.36 -16.50
C ALA A 14 6.72 22.85 -16.61
N VAL A 15 7.68 22.05 -17.05
CA VAL A 15 7.60 20.58 -17.19
C VAL A 15 8.10 19.85 -15.93
N HIS A 16 8.48 20.60 -14.89
CA HIS A 16 9.06 20.03 -13.67
C HIS A 16 8.13 18.98 -13.05
N PRO A 17 8.68 17.85 -12.55
CA PRO A 17 7.95 16.67 -12.06
C PRO A 17 6.94 16.90 -10.93
N GLU A 18 6.79 18.11 -10.44
CA GLU A 18 5.93 18.48 -9.30
C GLU A 18 4.47 18.73 -9.71
N ARG A 19 4.18 18.91 -11.01
CA ARG A 19 2.81 18.91 -11.54
C ARG A 19 2.34 17.48 -11.78
N ARG A 20 2.02 16.76 -10.70
CA ARG A 20 1.64 15.34 -10.68
C ARG A 20 0.36 14.99 -11.46
N ASP A 21 -0.44 15.97 -11.88
CA ASP A 21 -1.77 15.73 -12.47
C ASP A 21 -1.82 15.74 -14.01
N LEU A 22 -0.68 15.91 -14.69
CA LEU A 22 -0.67 15.96 -16.16
C LEU A 22 -0.78 14.55 -16.78
N PRO A 23 -1.75 14.31 -17.70
CA PRO A 23 -1.88 13.05 -18.41
C PRO A 23 -0.58 12.67 -19.13
N LYS A 24 -0.25 11.36 -19.19
CA LYS A 24 0.95 10.83 -19.86
C LYS A 24 1.22 11.46 -21.25
N ARG A 25 0.17 11.75 -22.02
CA ARG A 25 0.25 12.38 -23.34
C ARG A 25 0.87 13.78 -23.33
N HIS A 26 0.51 14.63 -22.37
CA HIS A 26 1.04 16.00 -22.28
C HIS A 26 2.53 16.02 -21.94
N ARG A 27 2.99 15.08 -21.10
CA ARG A 27 4.41 14.93 -20.76
C ARG A 27 5.25 14.51 -21.97
N ILE A 28 4.74 13.58 -22.79
CA ILE A 28 5.40 13.16 -24.02
C ILE A 28 5.48 14.33 -25.02
N VAL A 29 4.38 15.07 -25.21
CA VAL A 29 4.36 16.24 -26.10
C VAL A 29 5.35 17.31 -25.63
N ALA A 30 5.41 17.57 -24.32
CA ALA A 30 6.37 18.51 -23.76
C ALA A 30 7.82 18.07 -24.00
N LEU A 31 8.14 16.79 -23.77
CA LEU A 31 9.48 16.24 -24.03
C LEU A 31 9.89 16.33 -25.49
N ILE A 32 8.97 16.01 -26.42
CA ILE A 32 9.21 16.17 -27.86
C ILE A 32 9.47 17.65 -28.18
N GLY A 33 8.69 18.57 -27.60
CA GLY A 33 8.91 20.01 -27.73
C GLY A 33 10.31 20.46 -27.30
N VAL A 34 10.80 19.95 -26.15
CA VAL A 34 12.19 20.23 -25.70
C VAL A 34 13.22 19.68 -26.67
N ILE A 35 13.03 18.46 -27.18
CA ILE A 35 13.97 17.84 -28.13
C ILE A 35 14.03 18.63 -29.43
N VAL A 36 12.88 19.04 -29.97
CA VAL A 36 12.79 19.85 -31.20
C VAL A 36 13.43 21.23 -30.99
N ALA A 37 13.15 21.88 -29.86
CA ALA A 37 13.75 23.17 -29.53
C ALA A 37 15.28 23.09 -29.36
N ALA A 38 15.77 22.03 -28.70
CA ALA A 38 17.20 21.78 -28.54
C ALA A 38 17.89 21.50 -29.89
N GLY A 39 17.23 20.75 -30.79
CA GLY A 39 17.72 20.50 -32.16
C GLY A 39 17.82 21.78 -33.00
N GLY A 40 16.80 22.63 -32.97
CA GLY A 40 16.81 23.92 -33.68
C GLY A 40 17.91 24.86 -33.18
N LEU A 41 18.12 24.91 -31.86
CA LEU A 41 19.21 25.68 -31.25
C LEU A 41 20.59 25.13 -31.60
N GLY A 42 20.76 23.80 -31.65
CA GLY A 42 22.02 23.16 -32.06
C GLY A 42 22.40 23.44 -33.52
N ALA A 43 21.41 23.54 -34.42
CA ALA A 43 21.64 23.96 -35.80
C ALA A 43 22.12 25.41 -35.92
N SER A 44 21.67 26.28 -35.01
CA SER A 44 21.96 27.72 -35.03
C SER A 44 23.25 28.09 -34.27
N GLN A 45 23.64 27.29 -33.27
CA GLN A 45 24.80 27.56 -32.40
C GLN A 45 25.63 26.29 -32.16
N PRO A 46 26.71 26.08 -32.94
CA PRO A 46 27.54 24.87 -32.83
C PRO A 46 28.17 24.64 -31.45
N HIS A 47 28.49 25.71 -30.72
CA HIS A 47 29.11 25.68 -29.38
C HIS A 47 28.15 26.12 -28.26
N GLY A 48 26.84 26.03 -28.49
CA GLY A 48 25.83 26.45 -27.52
C GLY A 48 25.50 25.39 -26.45
N ILE A 49 24.81 25.81 -25.39
CA ILE A 49 24.34 24.99 -24.25
C ILE A 49 23.15 24.08 -24.65
N TRP A 50 22.88 23.92 -25.95
CA TRP A 50 21.75 23.15 -26.48
C TRP A 50 21.77 21.67 -26.04
N ALA A 51 22.96 21.12 -25.80
CA ALA A 51 23.12 19.74 -25.32
C ALA A 51 22.44 19.52 -23.97
N VAL A 52 22.41 20.52 -23.07
CA VAL A 52 21.80 20.39 -21.74
C VAL A 52 20.30 20.11 -21.82
N GLY A 53 19.59 20.75 -22.77
CA GLY A 53 18.17 20.49 -22.99
C GLY A 53 17.87 19.07 -23.48
N LEU A 54 18.76 18.52 -24.33
CA LEU A 54 18.66 17.16 -24.83
C LEU A 54 18.94 16.13 -23.71
N TYR A 55 19.98 16.36 -22.90
CA TYR A 55 20.26 15.56 -21.71
C TYR A 55 19.08 15.58 -20.73
N TYR A 56 18.52 16.77 -20.46
CA TYR A 56 17.35 16.92 -19.59
C TYR A 56 16.15 16.11 -20.10
N ALA A 57 15.81 16.25 -21.39
CA ALA A 57 14.68 15.51 -21.98
C ALA A 57 14.87 13.98 -21.90
N VAL A 58 16.09 13.49 -22.14
CA VAL A 58 16.42 12.06 -22.05
C VAL A 58 16.36 11.55 -20.60
N ILE A 59 16.86 12.32 -19.64
CA ILE A 59 16.80 11.98 -18.21
C ILE A 59 15.35 11.93 -17.75
N VAL A 60 14.55 12.94 -18.07
CA VAL A 60 13.14 13.00 -17.69
C VAL A 60 12.34 11.88 -18.38
N ALA A 61 12.65 11.54 -19.63
CA ALA A 61 12.03 10.40 -20.32
C ALA A 61 12.38 9.06 -19.64
N ALA A 62 13.64 8.83 -19.29
CA ALA A 62 14.07 7.67 -18.50
C ALA A 62 13.36 7.64 -17.13
N LEU A 63 13.13 8.83 -16.59
CA LEU A 63 12.51 9.08 -15.31
C LEU A 63 10.98 9.18 -15.31
N GLN A 64 10.25 9.00 -16.40
CA GLN A 64 8.79 9.18 -16.30
C GLN A 64 8.01 8.22 -17.17
N LEU A 65 8.68 7.48 -18.05
CA LEU A 65 8.02 6.68 -19.07
C LEU A 65 8.34 5.19 -18.94
N ASP A 66 7.45 4.39 -19.50
CA ASP A 66 7.57 2.93 -19.58
C ASP A 66 8.81 2.53 -20.39
N ARG A 67 9.36 1.33 -20.13
CA ARG A 67 10.64 0.86 -20.72
C ARG A 67 10.70 1.03 -22.24
N ARG A 68 9.58 0.75 -22.94
CA ARG A 68 9.46 0.85 -24.40
C ARG A 68 9.48 2.31 -24.86
N THR A 69 8.68 3.17 -24.24
CA THR A 69 8.58 4.58 -24.63
C THR A 69 9.86 5.35 -24.31
N ALA A 70 10.54 5.06 -23.20
CA ALA A 70 11.83 5.65 -22.86
C ALA A 70 12.90 5.34 -23.92
N TRP A 71 12.96 4.09 -24.39
CA TRP A 71 13.87 3.70 -25.47
C TRP A 71 13.51 4.37 -26.79
N LEU A 72 12.23 4.49 -27.14
CA LEU A 72 11.78 5.18 -28.36
C LEU A 72 12.16 6.67 -28.35
N ILE A 73 12.05 7.35 -27.20
CA ILE A 73 12.45 8.76 -27.09
C ILE A 73 13.97 8.89 -27.13
N PHE A 74 14.70 7.97 -26.47
CA PHE A 74 16.16 7.97 -26.53
C PHE A 74 16.66 7.84 -27.97
N THR A 75 16.14 6.87 -28.74
CA THR A 75 16.55 6.70 -30.14
C THR A 75 16.15 7.90 -30.98
N ALA A 76 14.90 8.39 -30.86
CA ALA A 76 14.44 9.56 -31.60
C ALA A 76 15.25 10.84 -31.28
N ALA A 77 15.70 11.00 -30.05
CA ALA A 77 16.51 12.14 -29.61
C ALA A 77 17.98 12.00 -30.04
N VAL A 78 18.56 10.80 -30.05
CA VAL A 78 20.00 10.59 -30.29
C VAL A 78 20.32 10.46 -31.77
N THR A 79 19.50 9.76 -32.56
CA THR A 79 19.75 9.47 -33.97
C THR A 79 20.04 10.72 -34.84
N PRO A 80 19.27 11.82 -34.79
CA PRO A 80 19.53 12.98 -35.65
C PRO A 80 20.85 13.68 -35.30
N PHE A 81 21.24 13.71 -34.01
CA PHE A 81 22.51 14.31 -33.59
C PHE A 81 23.70 13.45 -33.99
N LEU A 82 23.58 12.13 -33.82
CA LEU A 82 24.62 11.19 -34.22
C LEU A 82 24.86 11.27 -35.74
N ALA A 83 23.80 11.33 -36.54
CA ALA A 83 23.89 11.55 -37.99
C ALA A 83 24.56 12.89 -38.32
N GLY A 84 24.21 13.96 -37.61
CA GLY A 84 24.82 15.28 -37.79
C GLY A 84 26.34 15.30 -37.54
N TYR A 85 26.82 14.61 -36.51
CA TYR A 85 28.27 14.49 -36.24
C TYR A 85 28.99 13.66 -37.31
N LEU A 86 28.37 12.57 -37.80
CA LEU A 86 28.94 11.72 -38.84
C LEU A 86 29.04 12.44 -40.19
N ILE A 87 28.01 13.19 -40.59
CA ILE A 87 28.02 13.97 -41.85
C ILE A 87 29.12 15.05 -41.82
N LYS A 88 29.41 15.63 -40.66
CA LYS A 88 30.49 16.62 -40.47
C LYS A 88 31.88 15.98 -40.32
N GLY A 89 32.00 14.65 -40.37
CA GLY A 89 33.27 13.94 -40.18
C GLY A 89 33.83 14.01 -38.75
N GLN A 90 33.05 14.47 -37.77
CA GLN A 90 33.49 14.68 -36.38
C GLN A 90 33.28 13.42 -35.54
N VAL A 91 34.02 12.35 -35.86
CA VAL A 91 33.89 11.04 -35.18
C VAL A 91 34.18 11.14 -33.67
N ALA A 92 35.16 11.97 -33.29
CA ALA A 92 35.48 12.23 -31.88
C ALA A 92 34.32 12.91 -31.13
N GLY A 93 33.60 13.84 -31.77
CA GLY A 93 32.44 14.51 -31.19
C GLY A 93 31.26 13.55 -30.95
N ALA A 94 30.99 12.67 -31.91
CA ALA A 94 30.01 11.59 -31.76
C ALA A 94 30.34 10.67 -30.58
N GLY A 95 31.62 10.27 -30.45
CA GLY A 95 32.10 9.44 -29.35
C GLY A 95 31.89 10.09 -27.98
N THR A 96 32.30 11.35 -27.82
CA THR A 96 32.12 12.11 -26.57
C THR A 96 30.65 12.31 -26.21
N PHE A 97 29.78 12.53 -27.21
CA PHE A 97 28.35 12.67 -26.97
C PHE A 97 27.72 11.34 -26.50
N MET A 98 28.11 10.22 -27.12
CA MET A 98 27.64 8.88 -26.73
C MET A 98 28.17 8.40 -25.38
N SER A 99 29.43 8.68 -25.07
CA SER A 99 30.04 8.30 -23.80
C SER A 99 29.41 9.02 -22.60
N GLY A 100 28.85 10.22 -22.79
CA GLY A 100 28.09 10.90 -21.74
C GLY A 100 26.65 10.42 -21.61
N ILE A 101 25.92 10.32 -22.72
CA ILE A 101 24.46 10.15 -22.65
C ILE A 101 24.02 8.70 -22.40
N LEU A 102 24.76 7.73 -22.94
CA LEU A 102 24.40 6.32 -22.84
C LEU A 102 24.59 5.78 -21.40
N PRO A 103 25.76 5.95 -20.74
CA PRO A 103 25.95 5.48 -19.38
C PRO A 103 25.04 6.19 -18.38
N TRP A 104 24.79 7.48 -18.57
CA TRP A 104 23.89 8.23 -17.70
C TRP A 104 22.44 7.77 -17.82
N PHE A 105 21.95 7.50 -19.05
CA PHE A 105 20.62 6.93 -19.27
C PHE A 105 20.47 5.54 -18.63
N LEU A 106 21.48 4.68 -18.80
CA LEU A 106 21.53 3.36 -18.18
C LEU A 106 21.57 3.43 -16.65
N ALA A 107 22.42 4.28 -16.08
CA ALA A 107 22.54 4.48 -14.65
C ALA A 107 21.21 4.97 -14.05
N MET A 108 20.56 5.94 -14.69
CA MET A 108 19.27 6.44 -14.21
C MET A 108 18.19 5.37 -14.30
N ARG A 109 18.18 4.55 -15.36
CA ARG A 109 17.24 3.43 -15.49
C ARG A 109 17.48 2.34 -14.43
N LEU A 110 18.73 2.05 -14.12
CA LEU A 110 19.11 1.10 -13.08
C LEU A 110 18.69 1.60 -11.69
N LEU A 111 18.93 2.88 -11.39
CA LEU A 111 18.50 3.51 -10.13
C LEU A 111 16.99 3.37 -9.92
N ARG A 112 16.20 3.56 -10.97
CA ARG A 112 14.75 3.36 -10.91
C ARG A 112 14.36 1.93 -10.63
N TYR A 113 14.94 1.01 -11.37
CA TYR A 113 14.69 -0.41 -11.18
C TYR A 113 15.02 -0.84 -9.74
N VAL A 114 16.16 -0.40 -9.21
CA VAL A 114 16.56 -0.67 -7.83
C VAL A 114 15.61 0.02 -6.84
N SER A 115 15.19 1.26 -7.11
CA SER A 115 14.24 1.98 -6.25
C SER A 115 12.88 1.30 -6.17
N ASP A 116 12.35 0.84 -7.31
CA ASP A 116 11.06 0.16 -7.38
C ASP A 116 11.13 -1.16 -6.58
N GLN A 117 12.20 -1.94 -6.77
CA GLN A 117 12.43 -3.17 -6.02
C GLN A 117 12.61 -2.93 -4.50
N ARG A 118 13.31 -1.86 -4.11
CA ARG A 118 13.44 -1.49 -2.69
C ARG A 118 12.09 -1.14 -2.08
N ASN A 119 11.24 -0.41 -2.79
CA ASN A 119 9.92 -0.04 -2.31
C ASN A 119 9.01 -1.27 -2.15
N GLU A 120 9.05 -2.22 -3.08
CA GLU A 120 8.33 -3.49 -2.98
C GLU A 120 8.80 -4.32 -1.77
N LEU A 121 10.12 -4.46 -1.60
CA LEU A 121 10.70 -5.16 -0.45
C LEU A 121 10.35 -4.50 0.88
N GLN A 122 10.39 -3.16 0.93
CA GLN A 122 10.05 -2.41 2.13
C GLN A 122 8.57 -2.58 2.50
N ALA A 123 7.67 -2.48 1.50
CA ALA A 123 6.25 -2.73 1.71
C ALA A 123 5.98 -4.17 2.19
N SER A 124 6.70 -5.16 1.65
CA SER A 124 6.59 -6.55 2.10
C SER A 124 7.08 -6.72 3.55
N ARG A 125 8.21 -6.11 3.92
CA ARG A 125 8.75 -6.17 5.29
C ARG A 125 7.85 -5.48 6.31
N GLU A 126 7.24 -4.36 5.94
CA GLU A 126 6.27 -3.67 6.79
C GLU A 126 5.01 -4.52 7.00
N ALA A 127 4.52 -5.19 5.95
CA ALA A 127 3.43 -6.14 6.07
C ALA A 127 3.79 -7.37 6.94
N GLU A 128 4.97 -7.95 6.75
CA GLU A 128 5.46 -9.10 7.53
C GLU A 128 5.69 -8.75 9.00
N SER A 129 6.33 -7.61 9.30
CA SER A 129 6.56 -7.16 10.67
C SER A 129 5.26 -6.83 11.40
N GLY A 130 4.30 -6.20 10.71
CA GLY A 130 2.96 -5.99 11.24
C GLY A 130 2.24 -7.29 11.57
N ALA A 131 2.31 -8.27 10.67
CA ALA A 131 1.71 -9.60 10.87
C ALA A 131 2.39 -10.38 12.01
N ALA A 132 3.72 -10.36 12.07
CA ALA A 132 4.49 -11.01 13.13
C ALA A 132 4.20 -10.40 14.51
N ALA A 133 4.14 -9.06 14.61
CA ALA A 133 3.78 -8.38 15.84
C ALA A 133 2.35 -8.71 16.29
N ALA A 134 1.39 -8.81 15.36
CA ALA A 134 0.02 -9.22 15.67
C ALA A 134 -0.07 -10.68 16.12
N ALA A 135 0.65 -11.58 15.45
CA ALA A 135 0.74 -12.99 15.83
C ALA A 135 1.32 -13.15 17.24
N GLU A 136 2.38 -12.40 17.56
CA GLU A 136 3.03 -12.43 18.86
C GLU A 136 2.11 -11.89 19.97
N ARG A 137 1.41 -10.77 19.72
CA ARG A 137 0.37 -10.29 20.67
C ARG A 137 -0.71 -11.34 20.90
N GLY A 138 -1.15 -12.03 19.85
CA GLY A 138 -2.15 -13.10 19.96
C GLY A 138 -1.64 -14.34 20.70
N ARG A 139 -0.34 -14.63 20.61
CA ARG A 139 0.36 -15.69 21.37
C ARG A 139 0.49 -15.31 22.84
N LEU A 140 1.02 -14.13 23.13
CA LEU A 140 1.15 -13.60 24.49
C LEU A 140 -0.21 -13.54 25.21
N ALA A 141 -1.28 -13.10 24.54
CA ALA A 141 -2.61 -13.09 25.13
C ALA A 141 -3.11 -14.49 25.52
N ARG A 142 -2.78 -15.52 24.72
CA ARG A 142 -3.13 -16.92 25.03
C ARG A 142 -2.33 -17.45 26.21
N GLU A 143 -1.02 -17.23 26.20
CA GLU A 143 -0.14 -17.64 27.29
C GLU A 143 -0.54 -16.96 28.61
N MET A 144 -0.85 -15.66 28.57
CA MET A 144 -1.38 -14.93 29.72
C MET A 144 -2.75 -15.46 30.15
N HIS A 145 -3.65 -15.78 29.21
CA HIS A 145 -4.94 -16.36 29.56
C HIS A 145 -4.79 -17.73 30.23
N ASP A 146 -3.92 -18.59 29.71
CA ASP A 146 -3.72 -19.93 30.26
C ASP A 146 -3.14 -19.85 31.68
N VAL A 147 -2.14 -19.00 31.89
CA VAL A 147 -1.53 -18.78 33.21
C VAL A 147 -2.52 -18.14 34.19
N LEU A 148 -3.24 -17.09 33.78
CA LEU A 148 -4.22 -16.40 34.63
C LEU A 148 -5.44 -17.28 34.93
N ALA A 149 -6.00 -17.95 33.92
CA ALA A 149 -7.16 -18.82 34.11
C ALA A 149 -6.81 -19.99 35.02
N HIS A 150 -5.65 -20.62 34.85
CA HIS A 150 -5.23 -21.73 35.69
C HIS A 150 -4.96 -21.28 37.14
N SER A 151 -4.18 -20.22 37.34
CA SER A 151 -3.82 -19.73 38.68
C SER A 151 -5.04 -19.21 39.45
N LEU A 152 -5.92 -18.44 38.82
CA LEU A 152 -7.12 -17.89 39.47
C LEU A 152 -8.19 -18.97 39.71
N SER A 153 -8.33 -19.96 38.81
CA SER A 153 -9.24 -21.09 39.07
C SER A 153 -8.76 -21.96 40.23
N ALA A 154 -7.44 -22.22 40.32
CA ALA A 154 -6.86 -22.94 41.45
C ALA A 154 -7.05 -22.17 42.76
N LEU A 155 -6.83 -20.85 42.75
CA LEU A 155 -7.03 -19.99 43.92
C LEU A 155 -8.50 -19.93 44.36
N ALA A 156 -9.44 -19.82 43.41
CA ALA A 156 -10.87 -19.87 43.71
C ALA A 156 -11.27 -21.22 44.34
N LEU A 157 -10.79 -22.34 43.78
CA LEU A 157 -11.01 -23.68 44.34
C LEU A 157 -10.42 -23.81 45.76
N GLN A 158 -9.23 -23.25 45.98
CA GLN A 158 -8.56 -23.30 47.29
C GLN A 158 -9.29 -22.45 48.34
N LEU A 159 -9.83 -21.30 47.95
CA LEU A 159 -10.67 -20.48 48.84
C LEU A 159 -11.99 -21.17 49.17
N GLU A 160 -12.64 -21.81 48.19
CA GLU A 160 -13.89 -22.55 48.44
C GLU A 160 -13.67 -23.78 49.33
N THR A 161 -12.59 -24.53 49.14
CA THR A 161 -12.24 -25.64 50.05
C THR A 161 -11.92 -25.14 51.46
N THR A 162 -11.21 -24.02 51.59
CA THR A 162 -10.92 -23.40 52.90
C THR A 162 -12.20 -22.92 53.59
N ARG A 163 -13.14 -22.34 52.84
CA ARG A 163 -14.46 -21.91 53.32
C ARG A 163 -15.28 -23.07 53.87
N LEU A 164 -15.36 -24.18 53.12
CA LEU A 164 -16.09 -25.39 53.54
C LEU A 164 -15.48 -25.98 54.81
N LEU A 165 -14.14 -26.04 54.89
CA LEU A 165 -13.43 -26.56 56.05
C LEU A 165 -13.57 -25.66 57.29
N ALA A 166 -13.60 -24.34 57.10
CA ALA A 166 -13.85 -23.37 58.17
C ALA A 166 -15.26 -23.54 58.75
N ARG A 167 -16.29 -23.70 57.89
CA ARG A 167 -17.67 -23.97 58.33
C ARG A 167 -17.80 -25.30 59.07
N ASP A 168 -17.21 -26.37 58.55
CA ASP A 168 -17.30 -27.71 59.14
C ASP A 168 -16.65 -27.77 60.53
N ARG A 169 -15.60 -26.97 60.76
CA ARG A 169 -14.89 -26.89 62.05
C ARG A 169 -15.44 -25.83 63.02
N GLY A 170 -16.53 -25.14 62.67
CA GLY A 170 -17.10 -24.09 63.51
C GLY A 170 -16.15 -22.90 63.74
N ALA A 171 -15.39 -22.52 62.71
CA ALA A 171 -14.52 -21.34 62.76
C ALA A 171 -15.35 -20.05 62.95
N ASP A 172 -14.70 -19.04 63.53
CA ASP A 172 -15.33 -17.77 63.86
C ASP A 172 -16.00 -17.11 62.64
N GLU A 173 -17.15 -16.46 62.87
CA GLU A 173 -17.99 -15.91 61.79
C GLU A 173 -17.22 -14.86 60.97
N GLU A 174 -16.34 -14.10 61.64
CA GLU A 174 -15.50 -13.06 61.02
C GLU A 174 -14.47 -13.63 60.04
N ILE A 175 -13.91 -14.82 60.35
CA ILE A 175 -12.96 -15.54 59.48
C ILE A 175 -13.70 -16.06 58.23
N THR A 176 -14.90 -16.62 58.42
CA THR A 176 -15.71 -17.13 57.32
C THR A 176 -16.12 -16.01 56.35
N GLN A 177 -16.50 -14.83 56.88
CA GLN A 177 -16.79 -13.65 56.06
C GLN A 177 -15.56 -13.07 55.36
N ALA A 178 -14.37 -13.18 55.95
CA ALA A 178 -13.12 -12.76 55.28
C ALA A 178 -12.80 -13.66 54.08
N ILE A 179 -12.99 -14.98 54.20
CA ILE A 179 -12.81 -15.94 53.11
C ILE A 179 -13.82 -15.69 51.98
N ASP A 180 -15.09 -15.43 52.30
CA ASP A 180 -16.13 -15.11 51.30
C ASP A 180 -15.78 -13.85 50.49
N ARG A 181 -15.30 -12.81 51.16
CA ARG A 181 -14.84 -11.58 50.49
C ARG A 181 -13.64 -11.85 49.57
N ALA A 182 -12.66 -12.63 50.02
CA ALA A 182 -11.50 -13.00 49.21
C ALA A 182 -11.90 -13.81 47.97
N HIS A 183 -12.84 -14.75 48.11
CA HIS A 183 -13.36 -15.53 46.98
C HIS A 183 -14.07 -14.64 45.94
N HIS A 184 -14.92 -13.72 46.38
CA HIS A 184 -15.59 -12.77 45.49
C HIS A 184 -14.61 -11.83 44.77
N LEU A 185 -13.58 -11.35 45.47
CA LEU A 185 -12.51 -10.53 44.88
C LEU A 185 -11.71 -11.30 43.82
N ALA A 186 -11.36 -12.56 44.07
CA ALA A 186 -10.67 -13.41 43.11
C ALA A 186 -11.52 -13.68 41.86
N ALA A 187 -12.81 -14.00 42.04
CA ALA A 187 -13.73 -14.26 40.94
C ALA A 187 -14.00 -13.01 40.07
N SER A 188 -14.21 -11.86 40.70
CA SER A 188 -14.43 -10.60 39.98
C SER A 188 -13.16 -10.11 39.28
N GLY A 189 -11.98 -10.26 39.89
CA GLY A 189 -10.70 -9.93 39.26
C GLY A 189 -10.39 -10.78 38.02
N LEU A 190 -10.76 -12.07 38.03
CA LEU A 190 -10.64 -12.94 36.86
C LEU A 190 -11.50 -12.47 35.69
N ASP A 191 -12.73 -12.04 35.98
CA ASP A 191 -13.64 -11.54 34.94
C ASP A 191 -13.12 -10.23 34.31
N GLU A 192 -12.64 -9.31 35.14
CA GLU A 192 -12.08 -8.03 34.67
C GLU A 192 -10.79 -8.25 33.85
N ALA A 193 -9.90 -9.16 34.27
CA ALA A 193 -8.70 -9.53 33.51
C ALA A 193 -9.06 -10.13 32.13
N ARG A 194 -10.10 -10.98 32.06
CA ARG A 194 -10.60 -11.53 30.79
C ARG A 194 -11.10 -10.44 29.86
N ARG A 195 -11.86 -9.45 30.38
CA ARG A 195 -12.35 -8.31 29.60
C ARG A 195 -11.20 -7.44 29.07
N ALA A 196 -10.22 -7.11 29.91
CA ALA A 196 -9.07 -6.31 29.50
C ALA A 196 -8.26 -6.98 28.38
N ILE A 197 -8.04 -8.31 28.45
CA ILE A 197 -7.34 -9.07 27.40
C ILE A 197 -8.17 -9.15 26.11
N ALA A 198 -9.50 -9.27 26.21
CA ALA A 198 -10.39 -9.26 25.04
C ALA A 198 -10.36 -7.92 24.30
N ALA A 199 -10.36 -6.80 25.03
CA ALA A 199 -10.22 -5.46 24.47
C ALA A 199 -8.87 -5.27 23.75
N GLN A 200 -7.77 -5.76 24.35
CA GLN A 200 -6.42 -5.69 23.76
C GLN A 200 -6.29 -6.47 22.44
N ARG A 201 -7.09 -7.53 22.25
CA ARG A 201 -7.12 -8.34 21.01
C ARG A 201 -7.88 -7.68 19.87
N GLY A 202 -8.67 -6.64 20.14
CA GLY A 202 -9.66 -6.14 19.18
C GLY A 202 -10.75 -7.19 18.87
N GLU A 203 -10.91 -8.19 19.74
CA GLU A 203 -11.92 -9.26 19.67
C GLU A 203 -13.21 -8.87 20.42
N GLU A 204 -13.39 -7.59 20.74
CA GLU A 204 -14.69 -7.06 21.15
C GLU A 204 -15.67 -7.37 20.02
N LEU A 205 -16.48 -8.42 20.23
CA LEU A 205 -17.58 -8.77 19.36
C LEU A 205 -18.35 -7.48 19.10
N PRO A 206 -18.53 -7.08 17.83
CA PRO A 206 -19.23 -5.84 17.52
C PRO A 206 -20.55 -5.85 18.30
N GLY A 207 -20.72 -4.86 19.18
CA GLY A 207 -21.94 -4.72 19.95
C GLY A 207 -23.17 -4.81 19.03
N PRO A 208 -24.36 -5.16 19.54
CA PRO A 208 -25.54 -5.45 18.73
C PRO A 208 -25.84 -4.39 17.67
N GLU A 209 -25.48 -3.13 17.94
CA GLU A 209 -25.56 -1.98 17.04
C GLU A 209 -24.72 -2.12 15.75
N ARG A 210 -23.58 -2.79 15.79
CA ARG A 210 -22.65 -2.98 14.65
C ARG A 210 -22.93 -4.23 13.81
N ILE A 211 -23.76 -5.16 14.31
CA ILE A 211 -24.15 -6.38 13.58
C ILE A 211 -24.96 -6.03 12.32
N GLY A 212 -25.81 -5.00 12.38
CA GLY A 212 -26.58 -4.53 11.23
C GLY A 212 -25.70 -4.02 10.09
N ALA A 213 -24.70 -3.19 10.41
CA ALA A 213 -23.75 -2.66 9.43
C ALA A 213 -22.90 -3.77 8.76
N LEU A 214 -22.50 -4.79 9.53
CA LEU A 214 -21.79 -5.97 9.02
C LEU A 214 -22.68 -6.84 8.12
N ALA A 215 -23.96 -7.03 8.48
CA ALA A 215 -24.92 -7.76 7.67
C ALA A 215 -25.18 -7.07 6.32
N ASP A 216 -25.26 -5.74 6.31
CA ASP A 216 -25.48 -4.96 5.09
C ASP A 216 -24.22 -4.87 4.21
N ALA A 217 -23.03 -4.80 4.83
CA ALA A 217 -21.76 -4.94 4.13
C ALA A 217 -21.59 -6.33 3.49
N PHE A 218 -22.06 -7.39 4.15
CA PHE A 218 -22.04 -8.74 3.58
C PHE A 218 -23.01 -8.88 2.40
N LYS A 219 -24.23 -8.32 2.52
CA LYS A 219 -25.21 -8.31 1.42
C LYS A 219 -24.70 -7.59 0.18
N SER A 220 -24.11 -6.40 0.33
CA SER A 220 -23.56 -5.63 -0.81
C SER A 220 -22.38 -6.34 -1.49
N ARG A 221 -21.55 -7.05 -0.72
CA ARG A 221 -20.47 -7.88 -1.28
C ARG A 221 -20.96 -9.16 -1.95
N ALA A 222 -22.06 -9.74 -1.46
CA ALA A 222 -22.71 -10.87 -2.13
C ALA A 222 -23.35 -10.42 -3.45
N ASP A 223 -24.02 -9.26 -3.46
CA ASP A 223 -24.71 -8.72 -4.64
C ASP A 223 -23.72 -8.37 -5.79
N SER A 224 -22.53 -7.86 -5.44
CA SER A 224 -21.47 -7.56 -6.42
C SER A 224 -20.78 -8.79 -7.02
N ARG A 225 -20.97 -9.99 -6.43
CA ARG A 225 -20.45 -11.26 -6.97
C ARG A 225 -21.49 -12.07 -7.73
N LEU A 226 -22.76 -11.66 -7.71
CA LEU A 226 -23.80 -12.35 -8.47
C LEU A 226 -23.70 -11.97 -9.94
N PRO A 227 -23.73 -12.94 -10.87
CA PRO A 227 -23.85 -12.67 -12.29
C PRO A 227 -25.10 -11.83 -12.59
N SER A 228 -25.05 -10.94 -13.59
CA SER A 228 -26.14 -10.02 -13.95
C SER A 228 -27.50 -10.66 -14.28
N TRP A 229 -27.57 -11.98 -14.39
CA TRP A 229 -28.79 -12.78 -14.62
C TRP A 229 -29.41 -13.36 -13.34
N CYS A 230 -28.83 -13.09 -12.17
CA CYS A 230 -29.42 -13.35 -10.86
C CYS A 230 -29.88 -12.01 -10.24
N ALA A 231 -31.10 -11.59 -10.54
CA ALA A 231 -31.70 -10.41 -9.90
C ALA A 231 -32.51 -10.82 -8.66
N ALA A 232 -32.40 -10.05 -7.57
CA ALA A 232 -33.34 -10.12 -6.46
C ALA A 232 -34.75 -9.77 -6.97
N SER A 233 -35.73 -10.66 -6.76
CA SER A 233 -37.11 -10.40 -7.18
C SER A 233 -37.66 -9.16 -6.46
N PRO A 234 -38.24 -8.17 -7.15
CA PRO A 234 -38.89 -7.05 -6.48
C PRO A 234 -40.04 -7.60 -5.63
N ALA A 235 -40.08 -7.13 -4.39
CA ALA A 235 -40.96 -7.62 -3.35
C ALA A 235 -42.43 -7.62 -3.80
N SER A 236 -42.99 -8.82 -4.00
CA SER A 236 -44.43 -9.04 -3.95
C SER A 236 -44.73 -9.91 -2.73
N SER A 237 -45.76 -9.51 -2.00
CA SER A 237 -46.16 -9.91 -0.66
C SER A 237 -46.52 -11.40 -0.53
N GLY A 238 -45.53 -12.28 -0.41
CA GLY A 238 -45.74 -13.71 -0.14
C GLY A 238 -44.61 -14.40 0.65
N PRO A 239 -44.86 -15.55 1.31
CA PRO A 239 -43.99 -16.07 2.38
C PRO A 239 -42.69 -16.74 1.92
N ARG A 240 -42.39 -16.76 0.61
CA ARG A 240 -41.25 -17.50 0.05
C ARG A 240 -40.24 -16.53 -0.56
N ARG A 241 -39.33 -16.04 0.28
CA ARG A 241 -38.14 -15.27 -0.15
C ARG A 241 -37.11 -16.25 -0.73
N GLY A 242 -36.88 -16.21 -2.04
CA GLY A 242 -35.86 -17.04 -2.69
C GLY A 242 -35.33 -16.38 -3.95
N TRP A 243 -34.03 -16.53 -4.19
CA TRP A 243 -33.35 -16.04 -5.39
C TRP A 243 -33.78 -16.88 -6.60
N ARG A 244 -34.30 -16.23 -7.66
CA ARG A 244 -34.57 -16.89 -8.95
C ARG A 244 -33.48 -16.53 -9.93
N CYS A 245 -32.56 -17.45 -10.17
CA CYS A 245 -31.58 -17.31 -11.24
C CYS A 245 -32.13 -17.97 -12.51
N THR A 246 -32.33 -17.19 -13.58
CA THR A 246 -32.77 -17.71 -14.88
C THR A 246 -31.60 -17.66 -15.87
N ALA A 247 -31.12 -18.82 -16.31
CA ALA A 247 -29.98 -18.91 -17.23
C ALA A 247 -30.34 -18.39 -18.63
N PRO A 248 -29.45 -17.65 -19.32
CA PRO A 248 -29.73 -17.13 -20.66
C PRO A 248 -29.76 -18.27 -21.69
N ARG A 249 -30.87 -18.37 -22.44
CA ARG A 249 -31.05 -19.33 -23.54
C ARG A 249 -30.06 -18.97 -24.66
N ARG A 250 -29.00 -19.78 -24.85
CA ARG A 250 -28.06 -19.65 -25.97
C ARG A 250 -28.83 -19.66 -27.29
N ARG A 251 -28.82 -18.54 -28.03
CA ARG A 251 -29.16 -18.55 -29.46
C ARG A 251 -28.04 -19.27 -30.20
N ARG A 252 -28.40 -20.33 -30.92
CA ARG A 252 -27.52 -21.02 -31.87
C ARG A 252 -27.26 -20.13 -33.08
#